data_AF-A0A355R123-F1
#
_entry.id   AF-A0A355R123-F1
#
_cell.length_a   1.000
_cell.length_b   1.000
_cell.length_c   1.000
_cell.angle_alpha   90.00
_cell.angle_beta   90.00
_cell.angle_gamma   90.00
#
_symmetry.space_group_name_H-M   'P 1'
#
loop_
_entity.id
_entity.type
_entity.pdbx_description
1 polymer ?
#
loop_
_entity_poly.entity_id
_entity_poly.type
_entity_poly.pdbx_seq_one_letter_code
_entity_poly.pdbx_strand_id
1 'polypeptide(L)' 'EYSSRGYVKGKRLGEKGLFATLYAAVRTDMLDAPYMRDFLLTAKDTSFATLDGVSAVR' A
#
# COMPACT_ATOMS: atom_id res chain seq x y z
N GLU A 1 9.23 11.98 5.31
CA GLU A 1 9.91 12.65 6.43
C GLU A 1 11.35 13.11 6.14
N TYR A 2 12.25 12.27 5.62
CA TYR A 2 13.62 12.70 5.29
C TYR A 2 13.71 13.66 4.10
N SER A 3 12.86 13.46 3.09
CA SER A 3 12.81 14.36 1.92
C SER A 3 12.27 15.75 2.27
N SER A 4 11.27 15.85 3.16
CA SER A 4 10.69 17.13 3.59
C SER A 4 11.66 17.95 4.43
N ARG A 5 12.59 17.29 5.14
CA ARG A 5 13.72 17.94 5.85
C ARG A 5 14.93 18.24 4.95
N GLY A 6 14.87 17.88 3.67
CA GLY A 6 15.93 18.14 2.70
C GLY A 6 17.14 17.19 2.79
N TYR A 7 17.07 16.15 3.62
CA TYR A 7 18.18 15.20 3.79
C TYR A 7 18.39 14.29 2.57
N VAL A 8 17.32 14.01 1.84
CA VAL A 8 17.35 13.19 0.63
C VAL A 8 16.44 13.77 -0.45
N LYS A 9 16.77 13.52 -1.72
CA LYS A 9 15.91 13.86 -2.86
C LYS A 9 15.40 12.60 -3.53
N GLY A 10 14.09 12.47 -3.70
CA GLY A 10 13.51 11.45 -4.56
C GLY A 10 13.77 11.76 -6.03
N LYS A 11 14.15 10.74 -6.81
CA LYS A 11 14.28 10.82 -8.27
C LYS A 11 13.47 9.69 -8.91
N ARG A 12 12.86 9.98 -10.06
CA ARG A 12 12.09 9.00 -10.83
C ARG A 12 13.03 7.91 -11.36
N LEU A 13 12.59 6.66 -11.28
CA LEU A 13 13.27 5.52 -11.89
C LEU A 13 12.64 5.22 -13.26
N GLY A 14 13.37 5.48 -14.34
CA GLY A 14 12.93 5.25 -15.72
C GLY A 14 11.83 6.21 -16.21
N GLU A 15 11.54 6.18 -17.52
CA GLU A 15 10.53 7.06 -18.14
C GLU A 15 9.12 6.82 -17.59
N LYS A 16 8.78 5.54 -17.34
CA LYS A 16 7.46 5.12 -16.86
C LYS A 16 7.31 5.22 -15.33
N GLY A 17 8.40 5.47 -14.60
CA GLY A 17 8.42 5.31 -13.14
C GLY A 17 8.48 3.83 -12.72
N LEU A 18 8.59 3.61 -11.41
CA LEU A 18 8.55 2.29 -10.79
C LEU A 18 7.43 2.26 -9.75
N PHE A 19 6.56 1.26 -9.85
CA PHE A 19 5.49 1.00 -8.88
C PHE A 19 5.58 -0.46 -8.43
N ALA A 20 5.38 -0.69 -7.14
CA ALA A 20 5.29 -2.02 -6.56
C ALA A 20 3.82 -2.41 -6.35
N THR A 21 3.52 -3.69 -6.49
CA THR A 21 2.20 -4.24 -6.17
C THR A 21 2.25 -4.97 -4.83
N LEU A 22 1.41 -4.56 -3.89
CA LEU A 22 1.26 -5.22 -2.59
C LEU A 22 0.11 -6.24 -2.64
N TYR A 23 0.32 -7.42 -2.09
CA TYR A 23 -0.67 -8.50 -2.00
C TYR A 23 -0.90 -8.91 -0.55
N ALA A 24 -2.12 -9.33 -0.23
CA ALA A 24 -2.46 -9.96 1.03
C ALA A 24 -2.77 -11.45 0.77
N ALA A 25 -1.87 -12.34 1.17
CA ALA A 25 -2.07 -13.77 1.06
C ALA A 25 -2.79 -14.29 2.31
N VAL A 26 -3.91 -14.98 2.11
CA VAL A 26 -4.71 -15.60 3.18
C VAL A 26 -5.04 -17.03 2.79
N ARG A 27 -5.20 -17.92 3.78
CA ARG A 27 -5.77 -19.25 3.52
C ARG A 27 -7.25 -19.09 3.18
N THR A 28 -7.75 -19.92 2.26
CA THR A 28 -9.14 -19.87 1.79
C THR A 28 -10.14 -20.01 2.93
N ASP A 29 -9.87 -20.88 3.90
CA ASP A 29 -10.73 -21.10 5.08
C ASP A 29 -10.74 -19.92 6.06
N MET A 30 -9.70 -19.07 6.04
CA MET A 30 -9.64 -17.87 6.87
C MET A 30 -10.29 -16.65 6.22
N LEU A 31 -10.62 -16.69 4.92
CA LEU A 31 -11.20 -15.55 4.21
C LEU A 31 -12.56 -15.14 4.81
N ASP A 32 -13.28 -16.09 5.39
CA ASP A 32 -14.59 -15.86 5.99
C ASP A 32 -14.52 -15.54 7.49
N ALA A 33 -13.34 -15.63 8.09
CA ALA A 33 -13.16 -15.27 9.50
C ALA A 33 -13.44 -13.76 9.70
N PRO A 34 -14.33 -13.37 10.63
CA PRO A 34 -14.71 -11.97 10.81
C PRO A 34 -13.52 -11.01 11.01
N TYR A 35 -12.54 -11.42 11.81
CA TYR A 35 -11.34 -10.62 12.05
C TYR A 35 -10.48 -10.45 10.79
N MET A 36 -10.46 -11.44 9.89
CA MET A 36 -9.66 -11.38 8.67
C MET A 36 -10.27 -10.38 7.68
N ARG A 37 -11.58 -10.40 7.54
CA ARG A 37 -12.31 -9.42 6.70
C ARG A 37 -12.10 -8.01 7.22
N ASP A 38 -12.24 -7.81 8.52
CA ASP A 38 -12.05 -6.50 9.16
C ASP A 38 -10.62 -5.99 9.02
N PHE A 39 -9.62 -6.87 9.19
CA PHE A 39 -8.23 -6.53 8.97
C PHE A 39 -7.94 -6.08 7.53
N LEU A 40 -8.42 -6.83 6.53
CA LEU A 40 -8.18 -6.51 5.12
C LEU A 40 -8.82 -5.18 4.71
N LEU A 41 -10.04 -4.90 5.21
CA LEU A 41 -10.71 -3.62 4.99
C LEU A 41 -9.95 -2.47 5.67
N THR A 42 -9.64 -2.63 6.96
CA THR A 42 -8.92 -1.61 7.74
C THR A 42 -7.55 -1.30 7.13
N ALA A 43 -6.79 -2.33 6.73
CA ALA A 43 -5.48 -2.16 6.11
C ALA A 43 -5.57 -1.40 4.78
N LYS A 44 -6.57 -1.71 3.96
CA LYS A 44 -6.83 -1.01 2.70
C LYS A 44 -7.19 0.45 2.97
N ASP A 45 -8.21 0.70 3.78
CA ASP A 45 -8.76 2.04 4.00
C ASP A 45 -7.74 2.96 4.67
N THR A 46 -7.03 2.46 5.68
CA THR A 46 -5.96 3.21 6.36
C THR A 46 -4.83 3.55 5.40
N SER A 47 -4.42 2.61 4.53
CA SER A 47 -3.36 2.86 3.55
C SER A 47 -3.76 3.95 2.57
N PHE A 48 -4.99 3.92 2.04
CA PHE A 48 -5.48 4.96 1.13
C PHE A 48 -5.69 6.31 1.82
N ALA A 49 -6.01 6.32 3.11
CA ALA A 49 -6.22 7.56 3.87
C ALA A 49 -4.90 8.24 4.30
N THR A 50 -3.83 7.48 4.49
CA THR A 50 -2.60 7.97 5.14
C THR A 50 -1.35 7.95 4.26
N LEU A 51 -1.32 7.15 3.19
CA LEU A 51 -0.15 7.01 2.32
C LEU A 51 -0.34 7.73 1.00
N ASP A 52 0.50 8.74 0.75
CA ASP A 52 0.56 9.42 -0.54
C ASP A 52 1.10 8.50 -1.64
N GLY A 53 0.46 8.54 -2.81
CA GLY A 53 0.94 7.84 -4.01
C GLY A 53 0.54 6.37 -4.12
N VAL A 54 -0.32 5.87 -3.23
CA VAL A 54 -0.93 4.54 -3.36
C VAL A 54 -2.14 4.60 -4.30
N SER A 55 -2.28 3.61 -5.17
CA SER A 55 -3.41 3.49 -6.09
C SER A 55 -3.91 2.04 -6.14
N ALA A 56 -5.18 1.85 -6.50
CA ALA A 56 -5.68 0.53 -6.83
C ALA A 56 -4.93 -0.03 -8.05
N VAL A 57 -4.59 -1.31 -7.99
CA VAL A 57 -4.05 -2.05 -9.15
C VAL A 57 -5.16 -2.13 -10.20
N ARG A 58 -4.85 -1.79 -11.45
CA ARG A 58 -5.76 -1.95 -12.59
C ARG A 58 -5.75 -3.36 -13.13
#